data_AF-T1C067-F1
#
_entry.id   AF-T1C067-F1
#
_cell.length_a   1.000
_cell.length_b   1.000
_cell.length_c   1.000
_cell.angle_alpha   90.00
_cell.angle_beta   90.00
_cell.angle_gamma   90.00
#
_symmetry.space_group_name_H-M   'P 1'
#
loop_
_entity.id
_entity.type
_entity.pdbx_description
1 polymer ?
#
loop_
_entity_poly.entity_id
_entity_poly.type
_entity_poly.pdbx_seq_one_letter_code
_entity_poly.pdbx_strand_id
1 'polypeptide(L)' 'GRAFNIALASNQLVDMPGDTSPNEKYFSRDIVRNVFKMEKGTISPFESPGIGVILDTEYVGMMSTSSGEIPI' A
#
# COMPACT_ATOMS: atom_id res chain seq x y z
N GLY A 1 1.80 1.67 -4.31
CA GLY A 1 0.94 2.87 -4.34
C GLY A 1 0.52 3.29 -2.95
N ARG A 2 -0.53 2.66 -2.40
CA ARG A 2 -1.16 3.01 -1.10
C ARG A 2 -0.16 3.36 0.02
N ALA A 3 0.84 2.51 0.25
CA ALA A 3 1.82 2.71 1.32
C ALA A 3 2.60 4.03 1.19
N PHE A 4 3.06 4.36 -0.01
CA PHE A 4 3.74 5.62 -0.27
C PHE A 4 2.80 6.81 -0.04
N ASN A 5 1.54 6.71 -0.48
CA ASN A 5 0.55 7.77 -0.27
C ASN A 5 0.22 7.97 1.23
N ILE A 6 0.16 6.90 2.03
CA ILE A 6 -0.04 7.00 3.47
C ILE A 6 1.17 7.67 4.14
N ALA A 7 2.39 7.31 3.74
CA ALA A 7 3.61 7.96 4.22
C ALA A 7 3.67 9.45 3.85
N LEU A 8 3.24 9.81 2.63
CA LEU A 8 3.13 11.20 2.21
C LEU A 8 2.05 11.95 3.01
N ALA A 9 0.88 11.35 3.19
CA ALA A 9 -0.25 11.94 3.89
C ALA A 9 -0.04 12.08 5.41
N SER A 10 0.99 11.44 5.96
CA SER A 10 1.40 11.60 7.37
C SER A 10 2.36 12.79 7.58
N ASN A 11 2.68 13.54 6.53
CA ASN A 11 3.43 14.79 6.63
C ASN A 11 2.60 15.89 7.32
N GLN A 12 3.24 16.72 8.14
CA GLN A 12 2.58 17.83 8.85
C GLN A 12 1.97 18.90 7.94
N LEU A 13 2.42 18.98 6.68
CA LEU A 13 1.87 19.89 5.67
C LEU A 13 0.59 19.36 5.01
N VAL A 14 0.18 18.12 5.30
CA VAL A 14 -1.08 17.53 4.83
C VAL A 14 -2.06 17.52 6.01
N ASP A 15 -2.89 18.54 6.09
CA ASP A 15 -3.77 18.82 7.23
C ASP A 15 -5.25 18.49 6.98
N MET A 16 -5.56 17.93 5.81
CA MET A 16 -6.90 17.47 5.45
C MET A 16 -6.91 15.96 5.17
N PRO A 17 -8.01 15.24 5.46
CA PRO A 17 -8.14 13.84 5.11
C PRO A 17 -8.00 13.62 3.60
N GLY A 18 -7.10 12.71 3.22
CA GLY A 18 -6.97 12.23 1.84
C GLY A 18 -7.73 10.93 1.58
N ASP A 19 -7.83 10.52 0.32
CA ASP A 19 -8.46 9.23 -0.03
C ASP A 19 -7.46 8.07 0.07
N THR A 20 -7.09 7.72 1.30
CA THR A 20 -6.19 6.60 1.63
C THR A 20 -6.91 5.55 2.47
N SER A 21 -7.98 5.00 1.90
CA SER A 21 -8.81 3.98 2.57
C SER A 21 -8.06 2.66 2.85
N PRO A 22 -8.55 1.79 3.75
CA PRO A 22 -7.93 0.48 3.99
C PRO A 22 -8.04 -0.42 2.75
N ASN A 23 -7.22 -1.47 2.71
CA ASN A 23 -7.15 -2.36 1.55
C ASN A 23 -8.51 -3.03 1.24
N GLU A 24 -9.21 -3.49 2.28
CA GLU A 24 -10.49 -4.23 2.17
C GLU A 24 -11.64 -3.44 1.55
N LYS A 25 -11.56 -2.10 1.52
CA LYS A 25 -12.58 -1.25 0.86
C LYS A 25 -12.66 -1.55 -0.65
N TYR A 26 -11.54 -1.92 -1.26
CA TYR A 26 -11.44 -2.08 -2.72
C TYR A 26 -11.12 -3.49 -3.16
N PHE A 27 -10.37 -4.25 -2.37
CA PHE A 27 -9.87 -5.56 -2.76
C PHE A 27 -10.20 -6.59 -1.69
N SER A 28 -10.74 -7.73 -2.12
CA SER A 28 -10.90 -8.91 -1.26
C SER A 28 -9.55 -9.50 -0.84
N ARG A 29 -8.53 -9.37 -1.70
CA ARG A 29 -7.12 -9.70 -1.43
C ARG A 29 -6.24 -8.67 -2.13
N ASP A 30 -5.33 -8.05 -1.39
CA ASP A 30 -4.34 -7.12 -1.97
C ASP A 30 -3.06 -7.89 -2.34
N ILE A 31 -2.20 -7.28 -3.16
CA ILE A 31 -0.90 -7.81 -3.57
C ILE A 31 0.18 -7.69 -2.48
N VAL A 32 -0.15 -7.11 -1.33
CA VAL A 32 0.72 -7.02 -0.16
C VAL A 32 0.21 -7.90 0.99
N ARG A 33 1.13 -8.51 1.74
CA ARG A 33 0.81 -9.42 2.86
C ARG A 33 0.42 -8.66 4.13
N ASN A 34 1.11 -7.57 4.43
CA ASN A 34 0.75 -6.66 5.53
C ASN A 34 -0.21 -5.59 5.03
N VAL A 35 -1.50 -5.82 5.26
CA VAL A 35 -2.58 -4.91 4.85
C VAL A 35 -2.70 -3.72 5.81
N PHE A 36 -3.06 -2.57 5.27
CA PHE A 36 -3.45 -1.40 6.07
C PHE A 36 -4.87 -1.59 6.58
N LYS A 37 -5.03 -1.38 7.88
CA LYS A 37 -6.32 -1.34 8.56
C LYS A 37 -6.60 0.09 8.99
N MET A 38 -7.89 0.41 9.08
CA MET A 38 -8.33 1.71 9.60
C MET A 38 -8.75 1.56 11.05
N GLU A 39 -8.14 2.37 11.90
CA GLU A 39 -8.48 2.45 13.31
C GLU A 39 -9.02 3.83 13.61
N LYS A 40 -10.32 3.90 13.96
CA LYS A 40 -11.02 5.15 14.30
C LYS A 40 -10.87 6.25 13.23
N GLY A 41 -10.91 5.88 11.95
CA GLY A 41 -10.78 6.81 10.83
C GLY A 41 -9.35 7.14 10.43
N THR A 42 -8.34 6.56 11.08
CA THR A 42 -6.92 6.82 10.82
C THR A 42 -6.22 5.56 10.32
N ILE A 43 -5.24 5.75 9.44
CA ILE A 43 -4.30 4.72 9.00
C ILE A 43 -2.88 5.24 9.23
N SER A 44 -2.05 4.44 9.89
CA SER A 44 -0.64 4.78 10.13
C SER A 44 0.27 4.21 9.04
N PRO A 45 1.36 4.90 8.68
CA PRO A 45 2.39 4.34 7.81
C PRO A 45 3.11 3.18 8.50
N PHE A 46 3.69 2.28 7.71
CA PHE A 46 4.58 1.25 8.24
C PHE A 46 5.97 1.83 8.54
N GLU A 47 6.61 1.32 9.58
CA GLU A 47 7.97 1.76 10.01
C GLU A 47 9.10 0.92 9.41
N SER A 48 8.77 -0.15 8.68
CA SER A 48 9.76 -1.00 8.02
C SER A 48 10.46 -0.25 6.87
N PRO A 49 11.72 -0.60 6.52
CA PRO A 49 12.48 0.08 5.47
C PRO A 49 11.75 0.24 4.14
N GLY A 50 12.08 1.30 3.40
CA GLY A 50 11.44 1.63 2.13
C GLY A 50 10.00 2.11 2.33
N ILE A 51 9.06 1.59 1.55
CA ILE A 51 7.62 1.87 1.73
C ILE A 51 6.95 0.90 2.73
N GLY A 52 7.73 0.04 3.39
CA GLY A 52 7.31 -0.80 4.51
C GLY A 52 6.30 -1.92 4.20
N VAL A 53 6.02 -2.21 2.92
CA VAL A 53 5.15 -3.33 2.52
C VAL A 53 5.93 -4.60 2.21
N ILE A 54 5.28 -5.73 2.42
CA ILE A 54 5.75 -7.07 2.09
C ILE A 54 4.94 -7.53 0.88
N LEU A 55 5.58 -7.61 -0.29
CA LEU A 55 4.91 -8.04 -1.52
C LEU A 55 4.56 -9.54 -1.46
N ASP A 56 3.36 -9.89 -1.91
CA ASP A 56 2.94 -11.27 -2.11
C ASP A 56 3.28 -11.70 -3.55
N THR A 57 4.53 -12.12 -3.78
CA THR A 57 5.06 -12.40 -5.12
C THR A 57 4.27 -13.47 -5.87
N GLU A 58 3.76 -14.48 -5.17
CA GLU A 58 2.91 -15.52 -5.77
C GLU A 58 1.60 -14.93 -6.29
N TYR A 59 0.92 -14.12 -5.48
CA TYR A 59 -0.35 -13.52 -5.88
C TYR A 59 -0.17 -12.49 -6.99
N VAL A 60 0.91 -11.72 -6.96
CA VAL A 60 1.29 -10.84 -8.07
C VAL A 60 1.42 -11.65 -9.35
N GLY A 61 2.19 -12.75 -9.33
CA GLY A 61 2.34 -13.63 -10.49
C GLY A 61 1.01 -14.19 -11.00
N MET A 62 0.09 -14.57 -10.10
CA MET A 62 -1.25 -15.03 -10.48
C MET A 62 -2.12 -13.95 -11.14
N MET A 63 -1.96 -12.69 -10.73
CA MET A 63 -2.77 -11.56 -11.21
C MET A 63 -2.13 -10.81 -12.39
N SER A 64 -0.85 -11.08 -12.68
CA SER A 64 -0.12 -10.47 -13.80
C SER A 64 -0.60 -11.03 -15.15
N THR A 65 -0.84 -10.14 -16.11
CA THR A 65 -1.18 -10.51 -17.50
C THR A 65 0.03 -10.46 -18.44
N SER A 66 1.06 -9.69 -18.07
CA SER A 66 2.33 -9.58 -18.78
C SER A 66 3.45 -9.14 -17.82
N SER A 67 4.69 -9.42 -18.20
CA SER A 67 5.90 -9.00 -17.50
C SER A 67 7.02 -8.70 -18.50
N GLY A 68 7.94 -7.82 -18.14
CA GLY A 68 9.10 -7.48 -18.96
C GLY A 68 10.30 -7.11 -18.10
N GLU A 69 11.49 -7.33 -18.64
CA GLU A 69 12.76 -7.01 -18.00
C GLU A 69 13.55 -6.08 -18.93
N ILE A 70 14.04 -4.96 -18.39
CA ILE A 70 14.88 -4.01 -19.11
C ILE A 70 16.25 -4.04 -18.42
N PRO A 71 17.33 -4.47 -19.11
CA PRO A 71 18.67 -4.43 -18.54
C PRO A 71 19.08 -2.98 -18.26
N ILE A 72 19.63 -2.76 -17.06
CA ILE A 72 20.11 -1.46 -16.53
C ILE A 72 21.62 -1.31 -16.68
#